data_AF-A0A524MAK1-F1
#
_entry.id   AF-A0A524MAK1-F1
#
_cell.length_a   1.000
_cell.length_b   1.000
_cell.length_c   1.000
_cell.angle_alpha   90.00
_cell.angle_beta   90.00
_cell.angle_gamma   90.00
#
_symmetry.space_group_name_H-M   'P 1'
#
loop_
_entity.id
_entity.type
_entity.pdbx_description
1 polymer ?
#
loop_
_entity_poly.entity_id
_entity_poly.type
_entity_poly.pdbx_seq_one_letter_code
_entity_poly.pdbx_strand_id
1 'polypeptide(L)'
;MELFENWSEVKEALLDGLDSHKKEIVGKLLENQKGHILAETAAAGAVQAHDIAGFRKILIPMIRRIIPGTIATEIVGVQPMQGPVGLVYTMRYRYGEGVTVPGAGSPGNPWSPNPAGNFGNITAGDEMFGNNPVLRQFYSGAAGAVVGTPLAQPAGASGITNAAGDEADIQGAASRGAWPSSIPSWDTSLFGPYGPDAIGKSYAGRLYGGSGSFIEGSGGRTVKLEVVSQAVEAGTRKLQAGWTIEAMQDLKAQHGLDLESELSQVVSAEIVQELDSEILSDLLALAGTVGAFDYATIGLGPQYQPAYLGDRFANLGIIINAVANEIARKTRRGPGNFIVVSPMVVSLLQSAAKSVFAPAVAGSFKGPNNTMLVGTLNGTIKVYSYLWNQVSGLAGAVNDVILVGYKGGNGETDTGYFYCPYIPLMSSGVVINPVTFQPVVSMMTRYGKTAFTQSQTSLGNSADYYGKINVQNFQFA
;
A
#
# COMPACT_ATOMS: atom_id res chain seq x y z
N MET A 1 -49.89 5.34 23.58
CA MET A 1 -50.00 3.91 23.94
C MET A 1 -50.53 3.91 25.35
N GLU A 2 -51.80 3.54 25.50
CA GLU A 2 -52.54 3.63 26.76
C GLU A 2 -51.91 2.66 27.77
N LEU A 3 -51.63 3.09 29.00
CA LEU A 3 -50.88 2.33 30.00
C LEU A 3 -51.56 1.01 30.44
N PHE A 4 -52.77 0.72 29.93
CA PHE A 4 -53.64 -0.39 30.34
C PHE A 4 -54.25 -1.16 29.16
N GLU A 5 -53.72 -1.03 27.94
CA GLU A 5 -54.29 -1.64 26.72
C GLU A 5 -54.46 -3.17 26.83
N ASN A 6 -53.65 -3.85 27.67
CA ASN A 6 -53.71 -5.29 27.95
C ASN A 6 -53.97 -5.64 29.43
N TRP A 7 -54.68 -4.79 30.19
CA TRP A 7 -54.89 -5.01 31.64
C TRP A 7 -55.57 -6.34 31.99
N SER A 8 -56.45 -6.86 31.12
CA SER A 8 -57.11 -8.16 31.36
C SER A 8 -56.11 -9.32 31.39
N GLU A 9 -55.15 -9.33 30.46
CA GLU A 9 -54.12 -10.37 30.37
C GLU A 9 -53.16 -10.29 31.56
N VAL A 10 -52.75 -9.07 31.95
CA VAL A 10 -51.88 -8.84 33.12
C VAL A 10 -52.58 -9.22 34.43
N LYS A 11 -53.87 -8.89 34.57
CA LYS A 11 -54.67 -9.27 35.73
C LYS A 11 -54.81 -10.78 35.84
N GLU A 12 -54.99 -11.47 34.72
CA GLU A 12 -55.11 -12.93 34.70
C GLU A 12 -53.79 -13.62 35.07
N ALA A 13 -52.65 -13.11 34.57
CA ALA A 13 -51.32 -13.61 34.94
C ALA A 13 -50.97 -13.39 36.42
N LEU A 14 -51.33 -12.24 37.00
CA LEU A 14 -51.08 -11.93 38.42
C LEU A 14 -52.00 -12.69 39.38
N LEU A 15 -53.11 -13.20 38.88
CA LEU A 15 -54.09 -13.99 39.63
C LEU A 15 -53.94 -15.50 39.40
N ASP A 16 -52.91 -15.91 38.66
CA ASP A 16 -52.61 -17.32 38.43
C ASP A 16 -51.93 -17.96 39.65
N GLY A 17 -52.30 -19.20 39.95
CA GLY A 17 -51.84 -19.94 41.14
C GLY A 17 -52.50 -19.58 42.48
N LEU A 18 -53.48 -18.66 42.50
CA LEU A 18 -54.22 -18.29 43.71
C LEU A 18 -55.55 -19.06 43.85
N ASP A 19 -55.87 -19.49 45.08
CA ASP A 19 -57.14 -20.13 45.42
C ASP A 19 -58.35 -19.19 45.17
N SER A 20 -59.52 -19.74 44.85
CA SER A 20 -60.67 -19.00 44.29
C SER A 20 -61.15 -17.85 45.18
N HIS A 21 -61.11 -18.03 46.50
CA HIS A 21 -61.51 -16.97 47.44
C HIS A 21 -60.49 -15.81 47.49
N LYS A 22 -59.19 -16.13 47.43
CA LYS A 22 -58.11 -15.12 47.41
C LYS A 22 -58.07 -14.38 46.07
N LYS A 23 -58.38 -15.07 44.97
CA LYS A 23 -58.45 -14.50 43.62
C LYS A 23 -59.47 -13.37 43.53
N GLU A 24 -60.63 -13.50 44.19
CA GLU A 24 -61.66 -12.45 44.20
C GLU A 24 -61.23 -11.21 45.00
N ILE A 25 -60.61 -11.40 46.16
CA ILE A 25 -60.16 -10.31 47.04
C ILE A 25 -59.01 -9.53 46.38
N VAL A 26 -57.98 -10.24 45.91
CA VAL A 26 -56.82 -9.62 45.25
C VAL A 26 -57.23 -9.01 43.91
N GLY A 27 -58.14 -9.65 43.17
CA GLY A 27 -58.68 -9.10 41.93
C GLY A 27 -59.42 -7.76 42.13
N LYS A 28 -60.17 -7.61 43.23
CA LYS A 28 -60.82 -6.35 43.59
C LYS A 28 -59.81 -5.29 44.04
N LEU A 29 -58.76 -5.68 44.77
CA LEU A 29 -57.68 -4.75 45.16
C LEU A 29 -56.90 -4.24 43.95
N LEU A 30 -56.56 -5.10 42.99
CA LEU A 30 -55.89 -4.71 41.75
C LEU A 30 -56.77 -3.77 40.91
N GLU A 31 -58.09 -3.99 40.84
CA GLU A 31 -59.02 -3.09 40.14
C GLU A 31 -59.11 -1.72 40.83
N ASN A 32 -59.13 -1.69 42.17
CA ASN A 32 -59.11 -0.46 42.95
C ASN A 32 -57.79 0.30 42.78
N GLN A 33 -56.66 -0.42 42.72
CA GLN A 33 -55.34 0.17 42.53
C GLN A 33 -55.16 0.74 41.12
N LYS A 34 -55.69 0.06 40.08
CA LYS A 34 -55.83 0.64 38.74
C LYS A 34 -56.67 1.91 38.77
N GLY A 35 -57.82 1.89 39.46
CA GLY A 35 -58.68 3.07 39.62
C GLY A 35 -57.98 4.24 40.30
N HIS A 36 -57.13 3.96 41.30
CA HIS A 36 -56.33 4.97 41.98
C HIS A 36 -55.24 5.57 41.09
N ILE A 37 -54.53 4.74 40.31
CA ILE A 37 -53.46 5.21 39.40
C ILE A 37 -54.04 6.02 38.22
N LEU A 38 -55.22 5.62 37.71
CA LEU A 38 -55.96 6.46 36.74
C LEU A 38 -56.39 7.79 37.36
N ALA A 39 -56.84 7.80 38.61
CA ALA A 39 -57.26 9.01 39.31
C ALA A 39 -56.08 9.94 39.69
N GLU A 40 -54.88 9.40 39.92
CA GLU A 40 -53.65 10.20 40.08
C GLU A 40 -53.20 10.89 38.78
N THR A 41 -53.79 10.55 37.63
CA THR A 41 -53.47 11.18 36.34
C THR A 41 -54.37 12.40 36.04
N ALA A 42 -55.46 12.62 36.79
CA ALA A 42 -56.22 13.87 36.80
C ALA A 42 -57.26 13.86 37.93
N ALA A 43 -57.14 14.77 38.90
CA ALA A 43 -58.22 15.01 39.85
C ALA A 43 -59.47 15.55 39.11
N ALA A 44 -60.65 15.00 39.39
CA ALA A 44 -61.90 15.44 38.80
C ALA A 44 -62.15 16.94 39.10
N GLY A 45 -61.95 17.81 38.11
CA GLY A 45 -62.06 19.27 38.24
C GLY A 45 -60.82 20.07 37.83
N ALA A 46 -59.74 19.44 37.35
CA ALA A 46 -58.58 20.15 36.81
C ALA A 46 -58.93 20.90 35.50
N VAL A 47 -59.02 22.24 35.57
CA VAL A 47 -59.38 23.12 34.42
C VAL A 47 -58.16 23.86 33.85
N GLN A 48 -56.98 23.73 34.47
CA GLN A 48 -55.76 24.38 34.03
C GLN A 48 -54.90 23.38 33.26
N ALA A 49 -54.43 23.77 32.07
CA ALA A 49 -53.59 22.95 31.19
C ALA A 49 -52.25 22.49 31.83
N HIS A 50 -51.90 23.04 32.99
CA HIS A 50 -50.74 22.67 33.79
C HIS A 50 -50.96 21.44 34.69
N ASP A 51 -52.20 21.20 35.12
CA ASP A 51 -52.55 20.10 36.06
C ASP A 51 -52.72 18.75 35.35
N ILE A 52 -52.73 18.75 34.01
CA ILE A 52 -52.56 17.53 33.21
C ILE A 52 -51.06 17.40 32.97
N ALA A 53 -50.37 16.65 33.83
CA ALA A 53 -48.99 16.22 33.59
C ALA A 53 -48.96 15.21 32.44
N GLY A 54 -49.30 15.66 31.22
CA GLY A 54 -49.06 14.94 30.00
C GLY A 54 -47.56 14.91 29.79
N PHE A 55 -46.88 13.91 30.37
CA PHE A 55 -45.49 13.62 30.05
C PHE A 55 -45.40 13.23 28.57
N ARG A 56 -45.32 14.24 27.70
CA ARG A 56 -44.87 14.04 26.33
C ARG A 56 -43.40 13.70 26.45
N LYS A 57 -43.10 12.41 26.40
CA LYS A 57 -41.73 11.92 26.25
C LYS A 57 -41.23 12.42 24.89
N ILE A 58 -40.61 13.59 24.86
CA ILE A 58 -39.87 14.07 23.70
C ILE A 58 -38.58 13.26 23.68
N LEU A 59 -38.65 12.07 23.09
CA LEU A 59 -37.46 11.28 22.79
C LEU A 59 -36.73 11.99 21.65
N ILE A 60 -35.61 12.63 21.97
CA ILE A 60 -34.67 13.05 20.94
C ILE A 60 -34.16 11.76 20.28
N PRO A 61 -34.24 11.64 18.93
CA PRO A 61 -33.77 10.44 18.23
C PRO A 61 -32.29 10.21 18.50
N MET A 62 -31.90 8.94 18.58
CA MET A 62 -30.50 8.58 18.83
C MET A 62 -29.64 8.93 17.61
N ILE A 63 -28.48 9.54 17.85
CA ILE A 63 -27.51 9.90 16.81
C ILE A 63 -26.36 8.89 16.84
N ARG A 64 -25.96 8.39 15.66
CA ARG A 64 -24.81 7.48 15.49
C ARG A 64 -23.61 8.22 14.88
N ARG A 65 -22.41 7.78 15.23
CA ARG A 65 -21.19 8.10 14.46
C ARG A 65 -21.18 7.28 13.17
N ILE A 66 -20.72 7.88 12.07
CA ILE A 66 -20.56 7.18 10.79
C ILE A 66 -19.41 6.17 10.87
N ILE A 67 -19.62 4.98 10.30
CA ILE A 67 -18.57 3.98 10.15
C ILE A 67 -17.65 4.45 9.00
N PRO A 68 -16.32 4.47 9.21
CA PRO A 68 -15.40 4.82 8.15
C PRO A 68 -15.50 3.87 6.96
N GLY A 69 -15.28 4.39 5.74
CA GLY A 69 -15.13 3.56 4.55
C GLY A 69 -13.79 2.80 4.56
N THR A 70 -13.60 1.94 3.57
CA THR A 70 -12.42 1.09 3.45
C THR A 70 -11.82 1.22 2.05
N ILE A 71 -10.50 1.20 1.96
CA ILE A 71 -9.76 1.44 0.71
C ILE A 71 -8.62 0.45 0.47
N ALA A 72 -8.28 -0.40 1.45
CA ALA A 72 -7.06 -1.21 1.34
C ALA A 72 -7.06 -2.16 0.14
N THR A 73 -8.18 -2.83 -0.15
CA THR A 73 -8.30 -3.77 -1.27
C THR A 73 -8.13 -3.10 -2.64
N GLU A 74 -8.39 -1.81 -2.74
CA GLU A 74 -8.20 -1.06 -3.99
C GLU A 74 -6.73 -0.73 -4.25
N ILE A 75 -5.92 -0.56 -3.20
CA ILE A 75 -4.52 -0.09 -3.29
C ILE A 75 -3.47 -1.21 -3.24
N VAL A 76 -3.85 -2.42 -2.79
CA VAL A 76 -2.96 -3.61 -2.79
C VAL A 76 -3.48 -4.71 -3.70
N GLY A 77 -2.62 -5.69 -4.02
CA GLY A 77 -3.03 -6.90 -4.71
C GLY A 77 -3.73 -7.86 -3.76
N VAL A 78 -4.81 -8.48 -4.22
CA VAL A 78 -5.55 -9.46 -3.44
C VAL A 78 -5.26 -10.85 -4.01
N GLN A 79 -4.91 -11.80 -3.15
CA GLN A 79 -4.71 -13.20 -3.57
C GLN A 79 -5.31 -14.14 -2.53
N PRO A 80 -6.53 -14.66 -2.74
CA PRO A 80 -7.15 -15.54 -1.78
C PRO A 80 -6.36 -16.84 -1.60
N MET A 81 -6.20 -17.27 -0.36
CA MET A 81 -5.48 -18.50 0.00
C MET A 81 -6.45 -19.68 0.07
N GLN A 82 -6.03 -20.84 -0.44
CA GLN A 82 -6.80 -22.09 -0.32
C GLN A 82 -6.48 -22.85 0.98
N GLY A 83 -5.27 -22.67 1.52
CA GLY A 83 -4.81 -23.27 2.77
C GLY A 83 -4.20 -22.24 3.70
N PRO A 84 -3.82 -22.63 4.94
CA PRO A 84 -3.26 -21.72 5.92
C PRO A 84 -1.86 -21.19 5.55
N VAL A 85 -1.14 -21.88 4.66
CA VAL A 85 0.15 -21.45 4.12
C VAL A 85 0.09 -21.51 2.60
N GLY A 86 0.52 -20.43 1.94
CA GLY A 86 0.67 -20.31 0.50
C GLY A 86 2.14 -20.07 0.14
N LEU A 87 2.52 -20.44 -1.08
CA LEU A 87 3.83 -20.13 -1.64
C LEU A 87 3.65 -19.16 -2.79
N VAL A 88 4.41 -18.07 -2.77
CA VAL A 88 4.50 -17.15 -3.91
C VAL A 88 5.83 -17.38 -4.60
N TYR A 89 5.76 -17.70 -5.88
CA TYR A 89 6.93 -17.93 -6.71
C TYR A 89 7.27 -16.67 -7.48
N THR A 90 8.55 -16.35 -7.53
CA THR A 90 9.08 -15.29 -8.38
C THR A 90 10.19 -15.83 -9.24
N MET A 91 10.23 -15.34 -10.47
CA MET A 91 11.20 -15.76 -11.47
C MET A 91 12.13 -14.59 -11.76
N ARG A 92 13.44 -14.84 -11.67
CA ARG A 92 14.47 -13.84 -11.96
C ARG A 92 15.43 -14.32 -13.02
N TYR A 93 15.89 -13.38 -13.83
CA TYR A 93 16.92 -13.57 -14.84
C TYR A 93 18.22 -12.97 -14.31
N ARG A 94 19.27 -13.80 -14.23
CA ARG A 94 20.57 -13.41 -13.70
C ARG A 94 21.65 -13.53 -14.75
N TYR A 95 22.59 -12.61 -14.74
CA TYR A 95 23.81 -12.75 -15.51
C TYR A 95 24.64 -13.91 -14.98
N GLY A 96 25.07 -14.82 -15.86
CA GLY A 96 25.94 -15.95 -15.50
C GLY A 96 27.41 -15.54 -15.32
N GLU A 97 27.78 -14.39 -15.88
CA GLU A 97 29.12 -13.83 -15.92
C GLU A 97 29.08 -12.33 -15.56
N GLY A 98 30.23 -11.79 -15.13
CA GLY A 98 30.40 -10.36 -14.86
C GLY A 98 31.02 -9.62 -16.04
N VAL A 99 30.78 -8.32 -16.12
CA VAL A 99 31.34 -7.40 -17.10
C VAL A 99 31.70 -6.11 -16.37
N THR A 100 32.97 -5.72 -16.43
CA THR A 100 33.43 -4.42 -15.91
C THR A 100 33.44 -3.41 -17.05
N VAL A 101 32.89 -2.22 -16.81
CA VAL A 101 32.92 -1.10 -17.75
C VAL A 101 33.97 -0.08 -17.32
N PRO A 102 34.60 0.65 -18.26
CA PRO A 102 35.53 1.74 -17.94
C PRO A 102 34.89 2.78 -17.02
N GLY A 103 35.70 3.42 -16.16
CA GLY A 103 35.23 4.45 -15.23
C GLY A 103 34.62 5.67 -15.95
N ALA A 104 33.73 6.40 -15.27
CA ALA A 104 33.05 7.57 -15.85
C ALA A 104 34.04 8.60 -16.45
N GLY A 105 33.70 9.12 -17.63
CA GLY A 105 34.53 10.11 -18.33
C GLY A 105 35.71 9.52 -19.11
N SER A 106 35.87 8.19 -19.09
CA SER A 106 36.85 7.50 -19.93
C SER A 106 36.31 7.27 -21.36
N PRO A 107 37.18 7.21 -22.39
CA PRO A 107 36.78 6.81 -23.73
C PRO A 107 36.00 5.47 -23.70
N GLY A 108 34.73 5.48 -24.10
CA GLY A 108 33.84 4.31 -24.08
C GLY A 108 32.78 4.28 -22.97
N ASN A 109 32.80 5.21 -22.00
CA ASN A 109 31.71 5.37 -21.01
C ASN A 109 31.39 6.87 -20.74
N PRO A 110 30.46 7.48 -21.50
CA PRO A 110 30.09 8.88 -21.34
C PRO A 110 29.12 9.13 -20.16
N TRP A 111 28.70 8.07 -19.45
CA TRP A 111 27.62 8.16 -18.47
C TRP A 111 28.13 8.42 -17.05
N SER A 112 27.42 9.29 -16.33
CA SER A 112 27.60 9.50 -14.90
C SER A 112 27.29 8.21 -14.11
N PRO A 113 27.96 7.91 -12.99
CA PRO A 113 27.62 6.77 -12.16
C PRO A 113 26.16 6.82 -11.71
N ASN A 114 25.59 5.64 -11.47
CA ASN A 114 24.30 5.58 -10.79
C ASN A 114 24.39 6.19 -9.37
N PRO A 115 23.27 6.54 -8.71
CA PRO A 115 23.24 6.93 -7.30
C PRO A 115 23.98 6.02 -6.30
N ALA A 116 24.26 4.77 -6.66
CA ALA A 116 25.04 3.81 -5.86
C ALA A 116 26.54 3.78 -6.23
N GLY A 117 27.04 4.74 -7.03
CA GLY A 117 28.43 4.81 -7.45
C GLY A 117 28.86 3.77 -8.49
N ASN A 118 27.93 2.98 -9.03
CA ASN A 118 28.22 1.96 -10.04
C ASN A 118 28.18 2.54 -11.45
N PHE A 119 29.25 2.30 -12.22
CA PHE A 119 29.43 2.74 -13.61
C PHE A 119 28.79 1.80 -14.63
N GLY A 120 27.97 0.85 -14.18
CA GLY A 120 27.32 -0.16 -15.03
C GLY A 120 27.99 -1.51 -14.98
N ASN A 121 28.90 -1.75 -14.02
CA ASN A 121 29.51 -3.04 -13.80
C ASN A 121 28.41 -4.07 -13.54
N ILE A 122 28.51 -5.19 -14.24
CA ILE A 122 27.68 -6.38 -14.08
C ILE A 122 28.49 -7.38 -13.29
N THR A 123 27.96 -7.89 -12.19
CA THR A 123 28.56 -9.05 -11.52
C THR A 123 27.78 -10.30 -11.91
N ALA A 124 28.45 -11.45 -11.97
CA ALA A 124 27.75 -12.72 -12.07
C ALA A 124 26.77 -12.86 -10.89
N GLY A 125 25.49 -13.12 -11.18
CA GLY A 125 24.39 -13.07 -10.20
C GLY A 125 23.58 -11.77 -10.17
N ASP A 126 24.10 -10.71 -10.81
CA ASP A 126 23.39 -9.53 -11.33
C ASP A 126 21.98 -9.84 -11.84
N GLU A 127 20.91 -9.28 -11.26
CA GLU A 127 19.58 -9.33 -11.89
C GLU A 127 19.55 -8.46 -13.15
N MET A 128 19.12 -9.05 -14.27
CA MET A 128 19.17 -8.42 -15.59
C MET A 128 18.17 -7.27 -15.75
N PHE A 129 16.97 -7.45 -15.21
CA PHE A 129 15.87 -6.49 -15.34
C PHE A 129 15.61 -5.72 -14.04
N GLY A 130 16.53 -5.79 -13.08
CA GLY A 130 16.44 -5.04 -11.83
C GLY A 130 16.52 -3.53 -12.04
N ASN A 131 16.18 -2.78 -11.00
CA ASN A 131 16.25 -1.33 -10.95
C ASN A 131 17.72 -0.86 -10.86
N ASN A 132 18.45 -0.87 -11.99
CA ASN A 132 19.77 -0.24 -12.10
C ASN A 132 19.73 1.03 -12.97
N PRO A 133 20.26 2.18 -12.53
CA PRO A 133 20.12 3.47 -13.21
C PRO A 133 20.99 3.70 -14.46
N VAL A 134 21.87 2.77 -14.84
CA VAL A 134 22.78 2.93 -16.00
C VAL A 134 22.48 1.90 -17.08
N LEU A 135 22.61 2.32 -18.34
CA LEU A 135 22.55 1.43 -19.51
C LEU A 135 23.68 0.40 -19.40
N ARG A 136 23.32 -0.83 -18.99
CA ARG A 136 24.25 -1.95 -18.84
C ARG A 136 24.53 -2.57 -20.20
N GLN A 137 25.81 -2.74 -20.53
CA GLN A 137 26.23 -3.37 -21.76
C GLN A 137 26.70 -4.79 -21.48
N PHE A 138 25.78 -5.74 -21.52
CA PHE A 138 26.13 -7.16 -21.29
C PHE A 138 26.58 -7.86 -22.57
N TYR A 139 26.07 -7.45 -23.74
CA TYR A 139 26.37 -8.11 -25.02
C TYR A 139 27.58 -7.49 -25.73
N SER A 140 27.67 -6.17 -25.72
CA SER A 140 28.80 -5.39 -26.22
C SER A 140 29.47 -4.66 -25.04
N GLY A 141 30.60 -4.00 -25.23
CA GLY A 141 31.27 -3.23 -24.15
C GLY A 141 31.94 -1.93 -24.59
N ALA A 142 31.60 -1.43 -25.77
CA ALA A 142 31.75 0.00 -26.10
C ALA A 142 30.52 0.53 -26.87
N ALA A 143 29.37 0.62 -26.19
CA ALA A 143 28.14 1.22 -26.70
C ALA A 143 28.14 2.68 -26.29
N GLY A 144 27.73 3.54 -27.22
CA GLY A 144 27.73 5.00 -27.03
C GLY A 144 28.92 5.71 -27.69
N ALA A 145 29.83 4.98 -28.34
CA ALA A 145 30.79 5.59 -29.25
C ALA A 145 30.08 6.09 -30.51
N VAL A 146 30.40 7.32 -30.92
CA VAL A 146 29.82 7.96 -32.11
C VAL A 146 30.22 7.15 -33.35
N VAL A 147 29.23 6.76 -34.17
CA VAL A 147 29.44 6.02 -35.42
C VAL A 147 30.48 6.74 -36.29
N GLY A 148 31.51 6.00 -36.72
CA GLY A 148 32.61 6.56 -37.53
C GLY A 148 33.81 7.06 -36.74
N THR A 149 33.79 6.99 -35.40
CA THR A 149 34.99 7.20 -34.57
C THR A 149 35.76 5.89 -34.37
N PRO A 150 37.08 5.92 -34.09
CA PRO A 150 37.86 4.72 -33.79
C PRO A 150 37.36 3.91 -32.59
N LEU A 151 36.53 4.53 -31.74
CA LEU A 151 35.90 3.91 -30.57
C LEU A 151 34.58 3.20 -30.92
N ALA A 152 34.03 3.43 -32.12
CA ALA A 152 32.80 2.83 -32.59
C ALA A 152 32.99 1.34 -32.88
N GLN A 153 32.18 0.51 -32.24
CA GLN A 153 32.24 -0.93 -32.47
C GLN A 153 31.44 -1.32 -33.72
N PRO A 154 31.99 -2.21 -34.58
CA PRO A 154 31.23 -2.82 -35.67
C PRO A 154 30.01 -3.59 -35.15
N ALA A 155 28.97 -3.72 -35.99
CA ALA A 155 27.83 -4.56 -35.66
C ALA A 155 28.29 -6.01 -35.39
N GLY A 156 27.87 -6.60 -34.26
CA GLY A 156 28.30 -7.94 -33.83
C GLY A 156 29.59 -7.99 -33.01
N ALA A 157 30.24 -6.86 -32.74
CA ALA A 157 31.39 -6.82 -31.85
C ALA A 157 30.96 -6.81 -30.37
N SER A 158 31.47 -7.77 -29.59
CA SER A 158 31.41 -7.69 -28.13
C SER A 158 32.54 -6.79 -27.64
N GLY A 159 32.19 -5.72 -26.96
CA GLY A 159 33.16 -4.76 -26.45
C GLY A 159 33.70 -5.15 -25.10
N ILE A 160 34.98 -4.91 -25.01
CA ILE A 160 35.81 -4.96 -23.84
C ILE A 160 37.02 -4.14 -24.33
N THR A 161 37.34 -3.08 -23.58
CA THR A 161 38.22 -2.01 -24.04
C THR A 161 39.61 -2.19 -23.45
N ASN A 162 40.61 -1.83 -24.24
CA ASN A 162 42.04 -1.77 -23.95
C ASN A 162 42.38 -1.49 -22.47
N ALA A 163 42.99 -2.46 -21.77
CA ALA A 163 43.70 -2.19 -20.54
C ALA A 163 44.93 -1.32 -20.88
N ALA A 164 45.23 -0.33 -20.04
CA ALA A 164 46.28 0.63 -20.28
C ALA A 164 47.65 -0.07 -20.44
N GLY A 165 48.16 -0.09 -21.67
CA GLY A 165 49.55 0.16 -22.09
C GLY A 165 50.73 -0.65 -21.52
N ASP A 166 50.64 -1.30 -20.37
CA ASP A 166 51.78 -1.92 -19.70
C ASP A 166 51.55 -3.41 -19.43
N GLU A 167 52.50 -4.22 -19.88
CA GLU A 167 52.50 -5.68 -19.87
C GLU A 167 52.54 -6.29 -18.44
N ALA A 168 52.76 -5.46 -17.42
CA ALA A 168 52.86 -5.86 -16.03
C ALA A 168 51.52 -6.32 -15.40
N ASP A 169 50.38 -5.87 -15.93
CA ASP A 169 49.05 -6.20 -15.35
C ASP A 169 48.50 -7.54 -15.86
N ILE A 170 49.05 -8.09 -16.95
CA ILE A 170 48.64 -9.39 -17.52
C ILE A 170 49.20 -10.57 -16.71
N GLN A 171 50.29 -10.36 -15.97
CA GLN A 171 50.93 -11.40 -15.15
C GLN A 171 50.56 -11.33 -13.66
N GLY A 172 49.72 -10.35 -13.28
CA GLY A 172 49.76 -9.78 -11.93
C GLY A 172 48.61 -10.09 -10.95
N ALA A 173 47.56 -10.86 -11.28
CA ALA A 173 46.66 -11.41 -10.24
C ALA A 173 45.65 -12.39 -10.84
N ALA A 174 45.78 -13.66 -10.50
CA ALA A 174 44.73 -14.65 -10.69
C ALA A 174 43.53 -14.33 -9.78
N SER A 175 42.58 -13.54 -10.28
CA SER A 175 41.22 -13.44 -9.72
C SER A 175 40.22 -13.13 -10.83
N ARG A 176 39.75 -14.21 -11.48
CA ARG A 176 38.59 -14.28 -12.39
C ARG A 176 38.79 -13.48 -13.69
N GLY A 177 39.59 -14.07 -14.57
CA GLY A 177 40.07 -13.50 -15.82
C GLY A 177 38.98 -13.09 -16.82
N ALA A 178 39.09 -11.85 -17.27
CA ALA A 178 38.57 -11.36 -18.53
C ALA A 178 39.66 -11.51 -19.61
N TRP A 179 39.27 -11.92 -20.82
CA TRP A 179 40.15 -12.22 -21.96
C TRP A 179 40.55 -10.95 -22.76
N PRO A 180 41.69 -10.97 -23.48
CA PRO A 180 42.27 -9.79 -24.10
C PRO A 180 41.43 -9.35 -25.30
N SER A 181 41.20 -8.05 -25.38
CA SER A 181 40.27 -7.46 -26.34
C SER A 181 40.73 -6.09 -26.76
N SER A 182 41.74 -6.06 -27.61
CA SER A 182 42.17 -4.85 -28.31
C SER A 182 43.45 -5.10 -29.12
N ILE A 183 43.50 -6.15 -29.94
CA ILE A 183 44.52 -6.16 -31.00
C ILE A 183 43.94 -5.33 -32.16
N PRO A 184 44.48 -4.15 -32.48
CA PRO A 184 44.05 -3.40 -33.64
C PRO A 184 44.38 -4.16 -34.93
N SER A 185 43.61 -3.96 -36.01
CA SER A 185 43.60 -4.82 -37.22
C SER A 185 44.93 -4.96 -37.98
N TRP A 186 46.01 -4.34 -37.52
CA TRP A 186 47.34 -4.35 -38.13
C TRP A 186 48.35 -5.22 -37.39
N ASP A 187 48.02 -5.76 -36.21
CA ASP A 187 48.87 -6.74 -35.53
C ASP A 187 48.32 -8.16 -35.74
N THR A 188 48.91 -8.85 -36.72
CA THR A 188 48.61 -10.23 -37.10
C THR A 188 49.67 -11.22 -36.59
N SER A 189 50.56 -10.78 -35.70
CA SER A 189 51.66 -11.62 -35.19
C SER A 189 51.20 -12.79 -34.31
N LEU A 190 49.92 -12.78 -33.91
CA LEU A 190 49.30 -13.78 -33.03
C LEU A 190 48.32 -14.74 -33.74
N PHE A 191 48.27 -14.72 -35.08
CA PHE A 191 47.38 -15.62 -35.84
C PHE A 191 48.17 -16.65 -36.66
N GLY A 192 48.36 -17.82 -36.08
CA GLY A 192 48.79 -19.03 -36.80
C GLY A 192 48.93 -20.22 -35.85
N PRO A 193 48.58 -21.45 -36.26
CA PRO A 193 48.62 -22.62 -35.39
C PRO A 193 50.06 -23.09 -35.25
N TYR A 194 50.76 -22.58 -34.25
CA TYR A 194 52.07 -23.12 -33.89
C TYR A 194 52.00 -23.75 -32.51
N GLY A 195 52.78 -24.82 -32.36
CA GLY A 195 52.92 -25.58 -31.13
C GLY A 195 53.35 -24.69 -29.94
N PRO A 196 53.54 -25.30 -28.76
CA PRO A 196 53.83 -24.54 -27.54
C PRO A 196 54.93 -23.51 -27.77
N ASP A 197 54.80 -22.35 -27.13
CA ASP A 197 55.82 -21.30 -27.20
C ASP A 197 57.20 -21.82 -26.80
N ALA A 198 58.25 -21.01 -27.00
CA ALA A 198 59.62 -21.37 -26.65
C ALA A 198 59.84 -21.70 -25.14
N ILE A 199 58.80 -21.61 -24.31
CA ILE A 199 58.80 -21.87 -22.86
C ILE A 199 57.77 -22.97 -22.47
N GLY A 200 57.17 -23.66 -23.45
CA GLY A 200 56.31 -24.83 -23.21
C GLY A 200 54.90 -24.52 -22.71
N LYS A 201 54.41 -23.27 -22.78
CA LYS A 201 53.09 -22.92 -22.26
C LYS A 201 51.99 -23.16 -23.30
N SER A 202 51.00 -23.96 -22.91
CA SER A 202 49.77 -24.18 -23.69
C SER A 202 48.71 -23.14 -23.30
N TYR A 203 48.29 -22.29 -24.24
CA TYR A 203 47.23 -21.32 -24.01
C TYR A 203 45.86 -21.98 -24.22
N ALA A 204 45.21 -22.40 -23.15
CA ALA A 204 43.83 -22.88 -23.18
C ALA A 204 42.87 -21.72 -22.90
N GLY A 205 42.49 -20.99 -23.95
CA GLY A 205 41.39 -20.03 -23.89
C GLY A 205 40.04 -20.74 -23.86
N ARG A 206 39.27 -20.57 -22.78
CA ARG A 206 37.88 -21.02 -22.75
C ARG A 206 37.06 -20.15 -23.72
N LEU A 207 36.29 -20.79 -24.62
CA LEU A 207 35.44 -20.21 -25.67
C LEU A 207 34.24 -19.38 -25.15
N TYR A 208 34.46 -18.40 -24.27
CA TYR A 208 33.38 -17.55 -23.77
C TYR A 208 33.71 -16.07 -23.96
N GLY A 209 33.18 -15.50 -25.06
CA GLY A 209 33.01 -14.06 -25.28
C GLY A 209 34.16 -13.32 -25.96
N GLY A 210 34.15 -13.27 -27.30
CA GLY A 210 35.00 -12.39 -28.12
C GLY A 210 34.16 -11.55 -29.12
N SER A 211 34.78 -10.82 -30.05
CA SER A 211 34.12 -10.09 -31.16
C SER A 211 34.50 -10.69 -32.53
N GLY A 212 33.64 -10.56 -33.55
CA GLY A 212 33.97 -10.96 -34.94
C GLY A 212 34.03 -12.49 -35.20
N SER A 213 34.88 -12.92 -36.15
CA SER A 213 35.11 -14.33 -36.53
C SER A 213 35.54 -15.24 -35.37
N PHE A 214 35.84 -14.67 -34.21
CA PHE A 214 36.23 -15.38 -32.99
C PHE A 214 35.04 -15.87 -32.14
N ILE A 215 33.80 -15.55 -32.51
CA ILE A 215 32.57 -16.13 -31.92
C ILE A 215 32.08 -17.34 -32.73
N GLU A 216 32.70 -17.67 -33.87
CA GLU A 216 32.29 -18.80 -34.69
C GLU A 216 32.48 -20.12 -33.91
N GLY A 217 31.37 -20.67 -33.38
CA GLY A 217 31.35 -21.86 -32.50
C GLY A 217 31.23 -21.58 -30.99
N SER A 218 31.19 -20.32 -30.53
CA SER A 218 30.95 -19.96 -29.13
C SER A 218 29.47 -19.74 -28.84
N GLY A 219 28.98 -20.22 -27.69
CA GLY A 219 27.61 -20.00 -27.22
C GLY A 219 27.32 -18.60 -26.66
N GLY A 220 28.32 -17.71 -26.62
CA GLY A 220 28.20 -16.37 -26.04
C GLY A 220 28.17 -16.35 -24.51
N ARG A 221 27.95 -15.15 -23.94
CA ARG A 221 27.88 -14.94 -22.48
C ARG A 221 26.63 -15.59 -21.89
N THR A 222 26.76 -16.19 -20.72
CA THR A 222 25.68 -16.97 -20.11
C THR A 222 24.65 -16.14 -19.34
N VAL A 223 23.39 -16.55 -19.41
CA VAL A 223 22.26 -16.04 -18.61
C VAL A 223 21.61 -17.22 -17.89
N LYS A 224 21.16 -17.00 -16.65
CA LYS A 224 20.54 -18.02 -15.81
C LYS A 224 19.13 -17.61 -15.43
N LEU A 225 18.22 -18.59 -15.44
CA LEU A 225 16.89 -18.46 -14.88
C LEU A 225 16.90 -19.05 -13.47
N GLU A 226 16.36 -18.32 -12.51
CA GLU A 226 16.18 -18.82 -11.16
C GLU A 226 14.74 -18.57 -10.71
N VAL A 227 14.12 -19.59 -10.13
CA VAL A 227 12.80 -19.50 -9.52
C VAL A 227 13.00 -19.61 -8.02
N VAL A 228 12.57 -18.58 -7.30
CA VAL A 228 12.62 -18.52 -5.83
C VAL A 228 11.20 -18.45 -5.28
N SER A 229 11.01 -18.97 -4.07
CA SER A 229 9.71 -19.03 -3.42
C SER A 229 9.75 -18.37 -2.05
N GLN A 230 8.70 -17.62 -1.73
CA GLN A 230 8.47 -17.07 -0.41
C GLN A 230 7.15 -17.64 0.15
N ALA A 231 7.20 -18.14 1.39
CA ALA A 231 6.00 -18.61 2.07
C ALA A 231 5.22 -17.43 2.68
N VAL A 232 3.90 -17.53 2.61
CA VAL A 232 2.94 -16.60 3.23
C VAL A 232 2.07 -17.42 4.16
N GLU A 233 2.06 -17.06 5.43
CA GLU A 233 1.28 -17.73 6.47
C GLU A 233 0.11 -16.87 6.90
N ALA A 234 -1.06 -17.49 7.06
CA ALA A 234 -2.26 -16.80 7.51
C ALA A 234 -2.25 -16.57 9.02
N GLY A 235 -2.12 -15.31 9.41
CA GLY A 235 -2.36 -14.83 10.76
C GLY A 235 -3.86 -14.82 11.12
N THR A 236 -4.16 -14.50 12.37
CA THR A 236 -5.53 -14.44 12.89
C THR A 236 -5.76 -13.13 13.62
N ARG A 237 -6.92 -12.51 13.41
CA ARG A 237 -7.45 -11.47 14.29
C ARG A 237 -8.83 -11.87 14.80
N LYS A 238 -9.12 -11.49 16.04
CA LYS A 238 -10.38 -11.78 16.72
C LYS A 238 -10.82 -10.60 17.55
N LEU A 239 -12.11 -10.31 17.50
CA LEU A 239 -12.76 -9.39 18.42
C LEU A 239 -13.97 -10.09 19.04
N GLN A 240 -14.32 -9.67 20.24
CA GLN A 240 -15.43 -10.22 21.00
C GLN A 240 -16.28 -9.07 21.52
N ALA A 241 -17.59 -9.24 21.43
CA ALA A 241 -18.57 -8.35 22.01
C ALA A 241 -19.46 -9.17 22.95
N GLY A 242 -19.57 -8.73 24.19
CA GLY A 242 -20.53 -9.26 25.15
C GLY A 242 -21.45 -8.14 25.60
N TRP A 243 -22.69 -8.49 25.91
CA TRP A 243 -23.66 -7.55 26.45
C TRP A 243 -24.50 -8.20 27.53
N THR A 244 -25.12 -7.37 28.37
CA THR A 244 -26.04 -7.85 29.38
C THR A 244 -27.43 -8.02 28.79
N ILE A 245 -28.17 -9.00 29.29
CA ILE A 245 -29.56 -9.24 28.89
C ILE A 245 -30.41 -8.00 29.23
N GLU A 246 -30.09 -7.35 30.35
CA GLU A 246 -30.84 -6.19 30.85
C GLU A 246 -30.64 -4.99 29.92
N ALA A 247 -29.41 -4.75 29.46
CA ALA A 247 -29.15 -3.71 28.47
C ALA A 247 -29.84 -3.99 27.13
N MET A 248 -29.95 -5.27 26.73
CA MET A 248 -30.71 -5.64 25.53
C MET A 248 -32.21 -5.35 25.71
N GLN A 249 -32.79 -5.73 26.84
CA GLN A 249 -34.20 -5.49 27.14
C GLN A 249 -34.50 -3.99 27.21
N ASP A 250 -33.65 -3.21 27.88
CA ASP A 250 -33.78 -1.76 27.99
C ASP A 250 -33.66 -1.07 26.63
N LEU A 251 -32.65 -1.43 25.84
CA LEU A 251 -32.43 -0.83 24.52
C LEU A 251 -33.58 -1.15 23.56
N LYS A 252 -34.10 -2.38 23.61
CA LYS A 252 -35.25 -2.79 22.82
C LYS A 252 -36.54 -2.11 23.27
N ALA A 253 -36.77 -2.00 24.57
CA ALA A 253 -37.98 -1.39 25.13
C ALA A 253 -38.02 0.14 24.94
N GLN A 254 -36.87 0.82 25.07
CA GLN A 254 -36.81 2.28 24.98
C GLN A 254 -36.57 2.81 23.58
N HIS A 255 -35.75 2.13 22.77
CA HIS A 255 -35.29 2.61 21.47
C HIS A 255 -35.67 1.70 20.28
N GLY A 256 -36.26 0.53 20.52
CA GLY A 256 -36.68 -0.39 19.46
C GLY A 256 -35.51 -1.00 18.67
N LEU A 257 -34.30 -0.94 19.20
CA LEU A 257 -33.08 -1.40 18.54
C LEU A 257 -32.70 -2.80 19.02
N ASP A 258 -32.09 -3.56 18.12
CA ASP A 258 -31.51 -4.86 18.43
C ASP A 258 -30.02 -4.73 18.72
N LEU A 259 -29.67 -4.87 20.00
CA LEU A 259 -28.31 -4.71 20.48
C LEU A 259 -27.36 -5.76 19.88
N GLU A 260 -27.85 -6.96 19.57
CA GLU A 260 -27.04 -8.02 18.95
C GLU A 260 -26.58 -7.64 17.55
N SER A 261 -27.52 -7.25 16.68
CA SER A 261 -27.22 -6.85 15.31
C SER A 261 -26.29 -5.63 15.28
N GLU A 262 -26.49 -4.68 16.19
CA GLU A 262 -25.69 -3.46 16.25
C GLU A 262 -24.25 -3.73 16.69
N LEU A 263 -24.02 -4.49 17.76
CA LEU A 263 -22.66 -4.84 18.19
C LEU A 263 -21.97 -5.73 17.17
N SER A 264 -22.68 -6.66 16.55
CA SER A 264 -22.15 -7.50 15.47
C SER A 264 -21.65 -6.64 14.30
N GLN A 265 -22.43 -5.66 13.86
CA GLN A 265 -22.03 -4.75 12.79
C GLN A 265 -20.80 -3.91 13.17
N VAL A 266 -20.77 -3.36 14.39
CA VAL A 266 -19.63 -2.52 14.85
C VAL A 266 -18.35 -3.33 14.96
N VAL A 267 -18.41 -4.54 15.51
CA VAL A 267 -17.24 -5.42 15.60
C VAL A 267 -16.71 -5.79 14.22
N SER A 268 -17.60 -6.09 13.26
CA SER A 268 -17.17 -6.38 11.89
C SER A 268 -16.48 -5.19 11.23
N ALA A 269 -17.01 -3.98 11.43
CA ALA A 269 -16.44 -2.76 10.89
C ALA A 269 -15.07 -2.45 11.49
N GLU A 270 -14.89 -2.65 12.80
CA GLU A 270 -13.62 -2.43 13.50
C GLU A 270 -12.52 -3.35 12.95
N ILE A 271 -12.81 -4.63 12.72
CA ILE A 271 -11.83 -5.57 12.14
C ILE A 271 -11.34 -5.07 10.79
N VAL A 272 -12.25 -4.60 9.93
CA VAL A 272 -11.87 -4.12 8.59
C VAL A 272 -11.11 -2.80 8.68
N GLN A 273 -11.50 -1.90 9.58
CA GLN A 273 -10.78 -0.64 9.77
C GLN A 273 -9.36 -0.87 10.32
N GLU A 274 -9.20 -1.80 11.26
CA GLU A 274 -7.88 -2.15 11.80
C GLU A 274 -6.99 -2.75 10.70
N LEU A 275 -7.55 -3.63 9.86
CA LEU A 275 -6.88 -4.21 8.71
C LEU A 275 -6.41 -3.15 7.70
N ASP A 276 -7.27 -2.18 7.38
CA ASP A 276 -6.90 -1.06 6.52
C ASP A 276 -5.72 -0.27 7.14
N SER A 277 -5.81 0.06 8.42
CA SER A 277 -4.75 0.82 9.11
C SER A 277 -3.40 0.09 9.12
N GLU A 278 -3.43 -1.24 9.28
CA GLU A 278 -2.26 -2.10 9.23
C GLU A 278 -1.62 -2.06 7.84
N ILE A 279 -2.41 -2.27 6.78
CA ILE A 279 -1.92 -2.25 5.40
C ILE A 279 -1.32 -0.89 5.07
N LEU A 280 -2.00 0.22 5.38
CA LEU A 280 -1.47 1.55 5.09
C LEU A 280 -0.16 1.84 5.86
N SER A 281 -0.06 1.40 7.11
CA SER A 281 1.17 1.54 7.91
C SER A 281 2.34 0.78 7.26
N ASP A 282 2.10 -0.46 6.82
CA ASP A 282 3.10 -1.27 6.13
C ASP A 282 3.53 -0.64 4.80
N LEU A 283 2.58 -0.09 4.02
CA LEU A 283 2.88 0.57 2.75
C LEU A 283 3.74 1.85 2.93
N LEU A 284 3.46 2.63 3.97
CA LEU A 284 4.26 3.83 4.31
C LEU A 284 5.68 3.46 4.74
N ALA A 285 5.85 2.33 5.44
CA ALA A 285 7.16 1.81 5.83
C ALA A 285 7.92 1.21 4.62
N LEU A 286 7.21 0.56 3.70
CA LEU A 286 7.77 -0.08 2.51
C LEU A 286 8.19 0.91 1.42
N ALA A 287 7.64 2.12 1.40
CA ALA A 287 7.90 3.14 0.39
C ALA A 287 9.40 3.43 0.16
N GLY A 288 9.94 2.94 -0.96
CA GLY A 288 11.37 3.07 -1.31
C GLY A 288 11.72 4.33 -2.10
N THR A 289 10.72 5.05 -2.62
CA THR A 289 10.91 6.35 -3.28
C THR A 289 10.50 7.47 -2.35
N VAL A 290 11.42 8.35 -1.95
CA VAL A 290 11.12 9.45 -1.02
C VAL A 290 11.24 10.79 -1.73
N GLY A 291 10.13 11.51 -1.81
CA GLY A 291 10.07 12.91 -2.18
C GLY A 291 9.96 13.80 -0.95
N ALA A 292 10.37 15.06 -1.08
CA ALA A 292 10.13 16.09 -0.08
C ALA A 292 9.47 17.29 -0.74
N PHE A 293 8.47 17.84 -0.07
CA PHE A 293 7.84 19.10 -0.43
C PHE A 293 7.83 19.99 0.81
N ASP A 294 8.74 20.95 0.85
CA ASP A 294 8.74 21.97 1.89
C ASP A 294 8.03 23.23 1.38
N TYR A 295 6.94 23.58 2.04
CA TYR A 295 6.10 24.71 1.69
C TYR A 295 6.83 26.06 1.84
N ALA A 296 7.83 26.14 2.72
CA ALA A 296 8.58 27.37 2.98
C ALA A 296 9.65 27.67 1.92
N THR A 297 10.21 26.64 1.27
CA THR A 297 11.39 26.77 0.40
C THR A 297 11.14 26.44 -1.08
N ILE A 298 9.88 26.33 -1.50
CA ILE A 298 9.47 26.01 -2.88
C ILE A 298 10.17 26.95 -3.89
N GLY A 299 10.98 26.40 -4.81
CA GLY A 299 11.63 27.15 -5.90
C GLY A 299 13.03 26.63 -6.27
N LEU A 300 13.63 27.21 -7.31
CA LEU A 300 15.04 26.97 -7.69
C LEU A 300 15.99 27.81 -6.81
N GLY A 301 15.94 27.59 -5.50
CA GLY A 301 16.71 28.32 -4.50
C GLY A 301 16.00 29.54 -3.91
N PRO A 302 16.63 30.23 -2.94
CA PRO A 302 16.03 31.34 -2.18
C PRO A 302 15.50 32.50 -3.03
N GLN A 303 16.04 32.68 -4.24
CA GLN A 303 15.75 33.81 -5.13
C GLN A 303 14.54 33.59 -6.05
N TYR A 304 14.06 32.34 -6.22
CA TYR A 304 12.98 31.99 -7.16
C TYR A 304 11.79 31.34 -6.44
N GLN A 305 11.37 31.92 -5.32
CA GLN A 305 10.22 31.45 -4.57
C GLN A 305 8.91 32.05 -5.12
N PRO A 306 7.86 31.24 -5.36
CA PRO A 306 6.57 31.78 -5.76
C PRO A 306 5.99 32.69 -4.68
N ALA A 307 5.60 33.90 -5.08
CA ALA A 307 5.01 34.89 -4.18
C ALA A 307 3.55 34.55 -3.82
N TYR A 308 2.84 33.86 -4.71
CA TYR A 308 1.42 33.55 -4.55
C TYR A 308 1.20 32.14 -4.00
N LEU A 309 0.21 32.02 -3.10
CA LEU A 309 -0.21 30.77 -2.45
C LEU A 309 -0.62 29.68 -3.47
N GLY A 310 -1.32 30.07 -4.54
CA GLY A 310 -1.78 29.16 -5.59
C GLY A 310 -0.62 28.46 -6.33
N ASP A 311 0.42 29.20 -6.67
CA ASP A 311 1.60 28.65 -7.38
C ASP A 311 2.39 27.69 -6.48
N ARG A 312 2.46 28.00 -5.17
CA ARG A 312 3.06 27.09 -4.18
C ARG A 312 2.32 25.76 -4.13
N PHE A 313 0.99 25.79 -4.15
CA PHE A 313 0.16 24.59 -4.13
C PHE A 313 0.25 23.78 -5.44
N ALA A 314 0.37 24.45 -6.60
CA ALA A 314 0.55 23.79 -7.89
C ALA A 314 1.85 22.97 -7.97
N ASN A 315 2.92 23.41 -7.30
CA ASN A 315 4.20 22.69 -7.27
C ASN A 315 4.11 21.30 -6.62
N LEU A 316 3.18 21.07 -5.70
CA LEU A 316 2.96 19.74 -5.11
C LEU A 316 2.57 18.71 -6.18
N GLY A 317 1.73 19.10 -7.15
CA GLY A 317 1.34 18.24 -8.26
C GLY A 317 2.52 17.79 -9.13
N ILE A 318 3.51 18.68 -9.31
CA ILE A 318 4.75 18.37 -10.05
C ILE A 318 5.57 17.32 -9.31
N ILE A 319 5.72 17.46 -7.99
CA ILE A 319 6.47 16.50 -7.16
C ILE A 319 5.77 15.15 -7.12
N ILE A 320 4.44 15.12 -7.03
CA ILE A 320 3.65 13.87 -7.12
C ILE A 320 3.93 13.16 -8.45
N ASN A 321 3.89 13.89 -9.58
CA ASN A 321 4.21 13.33 -10.88
C ASN A 321 5.66 12.86 -10.98
N ALA A 322 6.61 13.59 -10.39
CA ALA A 322 8.02 13.19 -10.37
C ALA A 322 8.22 11.87 -9.61
N VAL A 323 7.61 11.73 -8.43
CA VAL A 323 7.65 10.47 -7.65
C VAL A 323 6.92 9.34 -8.39
N ALA A 324 5.79 9.62 -9.03
CA ALA A 324 5.07 8.63 -9.83
C ALA A 324 5.91 8.12 -11.02
N ASN A 325 6.61 9.02 -11.72
CA ASN A 325 7.50 8.65 -12.82
C ASN A 325 8.75 7.93 -12.35
N GLU A 326 9.26 8.26 -11.16
CA GLU A 326 10.37 7.53 -10.55
C GLU A 326 9.95 6.09 -10.22
N ILE A 327 8.74 5.86 -9.70
CA ILE A 327 8.16 4.50 -9.55
C ILE A 327 8.11 3.79 -10.92
N ALA A 328 7.72 4.48 -12.00
CA ALA A 328 7.73 3.92 -13.36
C ALA A 328 9.13 3.49 -13.79
N ARG A 329 10.13 4.32 -13.54
CA ARG A 329 11.53 4.06 -13.88
C ARG A 329 12.06 2.83 -13.14
N LYS A 330 11.70 2.67 -11.88
CA LYS A 330 12.15 1.55 -11.02
C LYS A 330 11.43 0.25 -11.36
N THR A 331 10.11 0.27 -11.49
CA THR A 331 9.28 -0.94 -11.73
C THR A 331 9.22 -1.36 -13.20
N ARG A 332 9.39 -0.42 -14.14
CA ARG A 332 9.19 -0.61 -15.59
C ARG A 332 7.78 -1.12 -15.96
N ARG A 333 6.80 -0.94 -15.08
CA ARG A 333 5.40 -1.35 -15.29
C ARG A 333 4.52 -0.18 -15.69
N GLY A 334 4.63 0.92 -14.95
CA GLY A 334 3.90 2.15 -15.21
C GLY A 334 4.13 3.19 -14.11
N PRO A 335 3.73 4.45 -14.35
CA PRO A 335 3.80 5.48 -13.33
C PRO A 335 2.81 5.22 -12.20
N GLY A 336 3.16 5.67 -10.99
CA GLY A 336 2.26 5.65 -9.83
C GLY A 336 0.86 6.14 -10.21
N ASN A 337 -0.15 5.33 -9.92
CA ASN A 337 -1.53 5.52 -10.40
C ASN A 337 -2.54 5.77 -9.27
N PHE A 338 -2.10 5.70 -8.02
CA PHE A 338 -2.89 6.15 -6.89
C PHE A 338 -2.04 6.91 -5.86
N ILE A 339 -2.72 7.76 -5.10
CA ILE A 339 -2.18 8.39 -3.91
C ILE A 339 -3.15 8.24 -2.74
N VAL A 340 -2.62 8.11 -1.54
CA VAL A 340 -3.38 8.21 -0.29
C VAL A 340 -2.89 9.42 0.47
N VAL A 341 -3.84 10.27 0.85
CA VAL A 341 -3.58 11.57 1.46
C VAL A 341 -4.49 11.82 2.64
N SER A 342 -4.04 12.67 3.57
CA SER A 342 -4.90 13.20 4.63
C SER A 342 -5.98 14.13 4.07
N PRO A 343 -7.15 14.24 4.72
CA PRO A 343 -8.18 15.24 4.42
C PRO A 343 -7.67 16.67 4.17
N MET A 344 -6.61 17.10 4.87
CA MET A 344 -6.03 18.44 4.70
C MET A 344 -5.25 18.59 3.39
N VAL A 345 -4.56 17.53 2.96
CA VAL A 345 -3.87 17.52 1.66
C VAL A 345 -4.89 17.43 0.52
N VAL A 346 -6.05 16.80 0.74
CA VAL A 346 -7.15 16.83 -0.25
C VAL A 346 -7.62 18.25 -0.53
N SER A 347 -7.86 19.06 0.50
CA SER A 347 -8.29 20.45 0.29
C SER A 347 -7.20 21.31 -0.37
N LEU A 348 -5.92 21.02 -0.08
CA LEU A 348 -4.77 21.58 -0.78
C LEU A 348 -4.76 21.22 -2.28
N LEU A 349 -5.00 19.96 -2.64
CA LEU A 349 -5.07 19.54 -4.04
C LEU A 349 -6.27 20.16 -4.77
N GLN A 350 -7.40 20.34 -4.07
CA GLN A 350 -8.58 21.02 -4.60
C GLN A 350 -8.33 22.52 -4.84
N SER A 351 -7.59 23.19 -3.95
CA SER A 351 -7.24 24.60 -4.14
C SER A 351 -6.17 24.79 -5.22
N ALA A 352 -5.19 23.88 -5.31
CA ALA A 352 -4.17 23.84 -6.36
C ALA A 352 -4.78 23.71 -7.77
N ALA A 353 -5.84 22.91 -7.92
CA ALA A 353 -6.50 22.65 -9.20
C ALA A 353 -7.10 23.90 -9.87
N LYS A 354 -7.33 24.99 -9.14
CA LYS A 354 -7.78 26.28 -9.70
C LYS A 354 -6.64 27.13 -10.29
N SER A 355 -5.38 26.75 -10.06
CA SER A 355 -4.20 27.53 -10.45
C SER A 355 -3.61 27.15 -11.82
N VAL A 356 -4.11 26.11 -12.49
CA VAL A 356 -3.64 25.66 -13.81
C VAL A 356 -4.73 25.91 -14.86
N PHE A 357 -4.40 26.68 -15.91
CA PHE A 357 -5.31 27.12 -16.99
C PHE A 357 -5.83 26.00 -17.94
N ALA A 358 -5.88 24.74 -17.49
CA ALA A 358 -6.49 23.64 -18.24
C ALA A 358 -7.18 22.68 -17.26
N PRO A 359 -8.50 22.43 -17.37
CA PRO A 359 -9.19 21.52 -16.48
C PRO A 359 -8.85 20.08 -16.86
N ALA A 360 -7.77 19.54 -16.30
CA ALA A 360 -7.40 18.12 -16.43
C ALA A 360 -7.96 17.25 -15.28
N VAL A 361 -9.10 17.65 -14.71
CA VAL A 361 -9.78 16.92 -13.63
C VAL A 361 -11.20 16.62 -14.08
N ALA A 362 -11.49 15.36 -14.40
CA ALA A 362 -12.85 14.91 -14.67
C ALA A 362 -13.54 14.56 -13.34
N GLY A 363 -14.65 15.24 -13.03
CA GLY A 363 -15.47 15.03 -11.84
C GLY A 363 -15.22 16.04 -10.72
N SER A 364 -16.28 16.40 -9.98
CA SER A 364 -16.14 17.18 -8.75
C SER A 364 -15.49 16.31 -7.67
N PHE A 365 -14.38 16.77 -7.10
CA PHE A 365 -13.78 16.11 -5.94
C PHE A 365 -14.82 16.04 -4.82
N LYS A 366 -15.03 14.84 -4.26
CA LYS A 366 -15.91 14.66 -3.11
C LYS A 366 -15.29 15.31 -1.86
N GLY A 367 -16.12 15.86 -0.97
CA GLY A 367 -15.63 16.43 0.29
C GLY A 367 -14.88 15.38 1.13
N PRO A 368 -13.84 15.76 1.90
CA PRO A 368 -13.01 14.83 2.67
C PRO A 368 -13.68 14.43 4.00
N ASN A 369 -14.91 13.91 3.93
CA ASN A 369 -15.72 13.58 5.10
C ASN A 369 -15.61 12.10 5.53
N ASN A 370 -14.96 11.26 4.72
CA ASN A 370 -14.75 9.85 5.03
C ASN A 370 -13.50 9.31 4.31
N THR A 371 -13.07 8.10 4.68
CA THR A 371 -12.08 7.29 3.99
C THR A 371 -12.65 6.75 2.68
N MET A 372 -12.25 7.32 1.54
CA MET A 372 -12.77 6.94 0.22
C MET A 372 -11.96 7.55 -0.93
N LEU A 373 -12.25 7.10 -2.15
CA LEU A 373 -11.83 7.78 -3.37
C LEU A 373 -12.49 9.18 -3.46
N VAL A 374 -11.66 10.21 -3.52
CA VAL A 374 -12.07 11.61 -3.61
C VAL A 374 -12.23 12.04 -5.07
N GLY A 375 -11.36 11.55 -5.95
CA GLY A 375 -11.33 11.89 -7.38
C GLY A 375 -10.03 11.46 -8.05
N THR A 376 -9.70 12.07 -9.19
CA THR A 376 -8.45 11.80 -9.92
C THR A 376 -7.64 13.08 -10.16
N LEU A 377 -6.34 13.03 -9.89
CA LEU A 377 -5.38 14.09 -10.24
C LEU A 377 -4.88 13.86 -11.68
N ASN A 378 -4.91 14.93 -12.51
CA ASN A 378 -4.48 14.92 -13.92
C ASN A 378 -5.13 13.79 -14.76
N GLY A 379 -6.36 13.40 -14.43
CA GLY A 379 -7.13 12.35 -15.10
C GLY A 379 -6.58 10.92 -15.00
N THR A 380 -5.44 10.72 -14.32
CA THR A 380 -4.73 9.42 -14.31
C THR A 380 -4.50 8.87 -12.90
N ILE A 381 -4.17 9.73 -11.93
CA ILE A 381 -3.83 9.31 -10.57
C ILE A 381 -5.07 9.34 -9.69
N LYS A 382 -5.48 8.20 -9.12
CA LYS A 382 -6.60 8.13 -8.17
C LYS A 382 -6.21 8.70 -6.80
N VAL A 383 -7.02 9.58 -6.25
CA VAL A 383 -6.76 10.25 -4.96
C VAL A 383 -7.69 9.68 -3.89
N TYR A 384 -7.12 8.98 -2.93
CA TYR A 384 -7.83 8.43 -1.77
C TYR A 384 -7.60 9.32 -0.54
N SER A 385 -8.68 9.62 0.18
CA SER A 385 -8.62 10.27 1.49
C SER A 385 -8.52 9.19 2.56
N TYR A 386 -7.58 9.34 3.49
CA TYR A 386 -7.49 8.47 4.67
C TYR A 386 -7.18 9.28 5.94
N LEU A 387 -7.89 8.95 7.04
CA LEU A 387 -7.76 9.62 8.34
C LEU A 387 -6.69 8.92 9.21
N TRP A 388 -5.42 8.98 8.80
CA TRP A 388 -4.29 8.44 9.59
C TRP A 388 -3.62 9.46 10.51
N ASN A 389 -3.84 10.73 10.24
CA ASN A 389 -3.10 11.84 10.82
C ASN A 389 -4.11 12.93 11.15
N GLN A 390 -4.33 13.20 12.44
CA GLN A 390 -5.26 14.22 12.93
C GLN A 390 -4.62 15.60 13.03
N VAL A 391 -3.49 15.80 12.36
CA VAL A 391 -2.77 17.06 12.37
C VAL A 391 -3.55 18.12 11.60
N SER A 392 -3.93 19.19 12.32
CA SER A 392 -4.69 20.31 11.79
C SER A 392 -3.77 21.48 11.44
N GLY A 393 -3.62 21.77 10.15
CA GLY A 393 -2.84 22.91 9.63
C GLY A 393 -3.55 24.26 9.72
N LEU A 394 -4.62 24.37 10.54
CA LEU A 394 -5.40 25.59 10.71
C LEU A 394 -4.78 26.59 11.71
N ALA A 395 -3.96 26.11 12.64
CA ALA A 395 -3.39 26.93 13.72
C ALA A 395 -1.88 27.20 13.55
N GLY A 396 -1.25 26.64 12.52
CA GLY A 396 0.18 26.79 12.25
C GLY A 396 0.71 25.78 11.24
N ALA A 397 2.00 25.89 10.95
CA ALA A 397 2.70 25.02 10.03
C ALA A 397 2.72 23.57 10.55
N VAL A 398 2.36 22.63 9.67
CA VAL A 398 2.30 21.22 10.01
C VAL A 398 3.00 20.34 8.98
N ASN A 399 3.40 19.15 9.43
CA ASN A 399 4.00 18.14 8.58
C ASN A 399 2.99 17.00 8.32
N ASP A 400 3.01 16.49 7.10
CA ASP A 400 2.15 15.38 6.68
C ASP A 400 2.88 14.49 5.67
N VAL A 401 2.30 13.33 5.37
CA VAL A 401 2.87 12.38 4.41
C VAL A 401 1.82 12.00 3.38
N ILE A 402 2.25 11.96 2.12
CA ILE A 402 1.46 11.44 1.00
C ILE A 402 2.05 10.10 0.60
N LEU A 403 1.24 9.05 0.55
CA LEU A 403 1.62 7.79 -0.06
C LEU A 403 1.33 7.87 -1.56
N VAL A 404 2.28 7.46 -2.38
CA VAL A 404 2.15 7.30 -3.83
C VAL A 404 2.41 5.83 -4.15
N GLY A 405 1.56 5.19 -4.94
CA GLY A 405 1.74 3.79 -5.27
C GLY A 405 1.36 3.46 -6.70
N TYR A 406 1.88 2.34 -7.17
CA TYR A 406 1.50 1.71 -8.43
C TYR A 406 0.80 0.37 -8.17
N LYS A 407 -0.35 0.18 -8.82
CA LYS A 407 -1.04 -1.11 -8.91
C LYS A 407 -1.48 -1.35 -10.35
N GLY A 408 -1.11 -2.49 -10.94
CA GLY A 408 -1.50 -2.83 -12.31
C GLY A 408 -3.02 -3.00 -12.48
N GLY A 409 -3.54 -2.57 -13.63
CA GLY A 409 -4.99 -2.51 -13.89
C GLY A 409 -5.66 -3.84 -14.27
N ASN A 410 -4.90 -4.82 -14.77
CA ASN A 410 -5.47 -6.07 -15.35
C ASN A 410 -5.10 -7.35 -14.60
N GLY A 411 -4.24 -7.27 -13.58
CA GLY A 411 -3.88 -8.43 -12.76
C GLY A 411 -3.56 -7.96 -11.35
N GLU A 412 -4.24 -8.54 -10.36
CA GLU A 412 -3.98 -8.30 -8.94
C GLU A 412 -2.55 -8.73 -8.52
N THR A 413 -1.80 -9.34 -9.44
CA THR A 413 -0.41 -9.77 -9.32
C THR A 413 0.63 -8.68 -9.56
N ASP A 414 0.27 -7.54 -10.16
CA ASP A 414 1.23 -6.47 -10.46
C ASP A 414 1.19 -5.37 -9.39
N THR A 415 1.79 -5.69 -8.25
CA THR A 415 1.86 -4.83 -7.07
C THR A 415 3.07 -5.23 -6.22
N GLY A 416 3.52 -4.32 -5.36
CA GLY A 416 4.60 -4.61 -4.41
C GLY A 416 4.11 -5.26 -3.10
N TYR A 417 2.81 -5.29 -2.84
CA TYR A 417 2.26 -5.76 -1.58
C TYR A 417 0.97 -6.56 -1.80
N PHE A 418 0.88 -7.71 -1.13
CA PHE A 418 -0.25 -8.62 -1.26
C PHE A 418 -1.00 -8.79 0.05
N TYR A 419 -2.31 -8.63 -0.02
CA TYR A 419 -3.26 -9.05 0.99
C TYR A 419 -3.87 -10.39 0.56
N CYS A 420 -3.69 -11.41 1.40
CA CYS A 420 -4.06 -12.78 1.08
C CYS A 420 -5.15 -13.27 2.04
N PRO A 421 -6.45 -13.01 1.78
CA PRO A 421 -7.52 -13.47 2.68
C PRO A 421 -7.63 -14.99 2.64
N TYR A 422 -7.79 -15.62 3.81
CA TYR A 422 -8.09 -17.05 3.94
C TYR A 422 -9.52 -17.29 4.44
N ILE A 423 -9.87 -16.66 5.57
CA ILE A 423 -11.24 -16.64 6.11
C ILE A 423 -11.59 -15.17 6.36
N PRO A 424 -12.33 -14.51 5.46
CA PRO A 424 -12.58 -13.07 5.53
C PRO A 424 -13.25 -12.63 6.84
N LEU A 425 -14.29 -13.35 7.25
CA LEU A 425 -14.96 -13.15 8.53
C LEU A 425 -15.71 -14.44 8.93
N MET A 426 -15.53 -14.89 10.16
CA MET A 426 -16.25 -16.00 10.77
C MET A 426 -16.85 -15.51 12.08
N SER A 427 -18.16 -15.66 12.25
CA SER A 427 -18.85 -15.40 13.51
C SER A 427 -19.01 -16.70 14.29
N SER A 428 -18.85 -16.65 15.61
CA SER A 428 -19.19 -17.76 16.51
C SER A 428 -20.70 -17.96 16.68
N GLY A 429 -21.52 -17.01 16.20
CA GLY A 429 -22.88 -16.84 16.70
C GLY A 429 -22.89 -16.35 18.16
N VAL A 430 -24.09 -16.11 18.69
CA VAL A 430 -24.26 -15.77 20.10
C VAL A 430 -24.09 -17.02 20.95
N VAL A 431 -23.12 -16.97 21.86
CA VAL A 431 -22.85 -18.01 22.85
C VAL A 431 -23.14 -17.43 24.23
N ILE A 432 -23.89 -18.17 25.03
CA ILE A 432 -24.17 -17.79 26.42
C ILE A 432 -22.99 -18.25 27.28
N ASN A 433 -22.38 -17.31 28.01
CA ASN A 433 -21.34 -17.64 28.98
C ASN A 433 -21.94 -18.51 30.11
N PRO A 434 -21.42 -19.71 30.40
CA PRO A 434 -22.03 -20.61 31.39
C PRO A 434 -21.89 -20.13 32.84
N VAL A 435 -21.02 -19.15 33.11
CA VAL A 435 -20.82 -18.58 34.45
C VAL A 435 -21.68 -17.33 34.66
N THR A 436 -21.67 -16.42 33.69
CA THR A 436 -22.40 -15.13 33.83
C THR A 436 -23.78 -15.14 33.19
N PHE A 437 -24.10 -16.17 32.40
CA PHE A 437 -25.31 -16.30 31.59
C PHE A 437 -25.55 -15.13 30.62
N GLN A 438 -24.51 -14.34 30.35
CA GLN A 438 -24.58 -13.22 29.41
C GLN A 438 -24.28 -13.69 27.98
N PRO A 439 -24.99 -13.16 26.97
CA PRO A 439 -24.70 -13.42 25.57
C PRO A 439 -23.38 -12.77 25.14
N VAL A 440 -22.61 -13.51 24.36
CA VAL A 440 -21.33 -13.07 23.81
C VAL A 440 -21.19 -13.55 22.38
N VAL A 441 -20.75 -12.68 21.47
CA VAL A 441 -20.39 -13.00 20.09
C VAL A 441 -18.91 -12.76 19.87
N SER A 442 -18.25 -13.65 19.13
CA SER A 442 -16.88 -13.46 18.68
C SER A 442 -16.83 -13.48 17.16
N MET A 443 -16.08 -12.55 16.59
CA MET A 443 -15.75 -12.52 15.18
C MET A 443 -14.27 -12.76 15.00
N MET A 444 -13.94 -13.55 13.99
CA MET A 444 -12.59 -13.95 13.64
C MET A 444 -12.34 -13.70 12.16
N THR A 445 -11.17 -13.22 11.81
CA THR A 445 -10.66 -13.21 10.44
C THR A 445 -9.30 -13.89 10.38
N ARG A 446 -8.98 -14.49 9.24
CA ARG A 446 -7.67 -15.09 8.97
C ARG A 446 -7.17 -14.64 7.60
N TYR A 447 -5.97 -14.10 7.58
CA TYR A 447 -5.35 -13.60 6.36
C TYR A 447 -3.83 -13.59 6.47
N GLY A 448 -3.16 -13.71 5.33
CA GLY A 448 -1.74 -13.46 5.19
C GLY A 448 -1.47 -12.09 4.58
N LYS A 449 -0.28 -11.56 4.81
CA LYS A 449 0.26 -10.39 4.11
C LYS A 449 1.68 -10.67 3.69
N THR A 450 2.10 -10.18 2.53
CA THR A 450 3.48 -10.35 2.08
C THR A 450 3.97 -9.19 1.23
N ALA A 451 5.26 -8.91 1.38
CA ALA A 451 6.05 -8.06 0.51
C ALA A 451 7.35 -8.78 0.15
N PHE A 452 7.86 -8.53 -1.05
CA PHE A 452 9.09 -9.07 -1.61
C PHE A 452 10.25 -8.10 -1.36
N THR A 453 10.77 -8.08 -0.12
CA THR A 453 11.89 -7.22 0.27
C THR A 453 13.24 -7.95 0.27
N GLN A 454 13.22 -9.28 0.39
CA GLN A 454 14.42 -10.11 0.49
C GLN A 454 14.81 -10.68 -0.87
N SER A 455 15.97 -10.30 -1.38
CA SER A 455 16.51 -10.82 -2.64
C SER A 455 16.95 -12.29 -2.59
N GLN A 456 16.86 -12.98 -1.45
CA GLN A 456 17.17 -14.42 -1.38
C GLN A 456 15.93 -15.28 -1.68
N THR A 457 14.76 -14.84 -1.23
CA THR A 457 13.50 -15.60 -1.24
C THR A 457 12.49 -15.03 -2.24
N SER A 458 12.70 -13.80 -2.72
CA SER A 458 11.86 -13.14 -3.72
C SER A 458 12.66 -12.15 -4.59
N LEU A 459 11.97 -11.31 -5.38
CA LEU A 459 12.59 -10.29 -6.25
C LEU A 459 13.23 -9.14 -5.47
N GLY A 460 12.84 -8.88 -4.22
CA GLY A 460 13.39 -7.77 -3.44
C GLY A 460 12.99 -6.36 -3.94
N ASN A 461 12.00 -6.25 -4.83
CA ASN A 461 11.63 -5.00 -5.51
C ASN A 461 10.31 -4.39 -5.01
N SER A 462 9.71 -4.92 -3.95
CA SER A 462 8.42 -4.40 -3.45
C SER A 462 8.45 -2.92 -3.07
N ALA A 463 9.59 -2.43 -2.57
CA ALA A 463 9.77 -1.03 -2.22
C ALA A 463 9.74 -0.09 -3.43
N ASP A 464 10.02 -0.61 -4.64
CA ASP A 464 10.03 0.19 -5.87
C ASP A 464 8.62 0.58 -6.35
N TYR A 465 7.60 -0.18 -5.94
CA TYR A 465 6.19 0.07 -6.28
C TYR A 465 5.56 1.22 -5.47
N TYR A 466 6.20 1.64 -4.39
CA TYR A 466 5.66 2.62 -3.45
C TYR A 466 6.64 3.77 -3.23
N GLY A 467 6.09 4.96 -3.10
CA GLY A 467 6.80 6.16 -2.74
C GLY A 467 6.05 6.94 -1.67
N LYS A 468 6.77 7.80 -0.96
CA LYS A 468 6.17 8.74 -0.01
C LYS A 468 6.70 10.13 -0.26
N ILE A 469 5.84 11.14 -0.07
CA ILE A 469 6.22 12.54 -0.13
C ILE A 469 6.02 13.11 1.26
N ASN A 470 7.11 13.58 1.87
CA ASN A 470 7.05 14.30 3.13
C ASN A 470 6.67 15.75 2.83
N VAL A 471 5.47 16.13 3.22
CA VAL A 471 4.99 17.51 3.15
C VAL A 471 5.40 18.21 4.44
N GLN A 472 6.17 19.28 4.32
CA GLN A 472 6.74 20.01 5.45
C GLN A 472 6.25 21.45 5.47
N ASN A 473 6.09 21.99 6.68
CA ASN A 473 5.75 23.38 6.95
C ASN A 473 4.48 23.87 6.23
N PHE A 474 3.56 22.96 5.93
CA PHE A 474 2.34 23.30 5.21
C PHE A 474 1.38 24.05 6.13
N GLN A 475 0.83 25.16 5.62
CA GLN A 475 -0.13 26.02 6.31
C GLN A 475 -1.13 26.59 5.29
N PHE A 476 -2.36 26.85 5.72
CA PHE A 476 -3.41 27.39 4.85
C PHE A 476 -3.41 28.92 4.75
N ALA A 477 -2.82 29.62 5.73
CA ALA A 477 -2.57 31.06 5.74
C ALA A 477 -1.51 31.40 6.79
#